data_AF-A0A530RHP7-F1
#
_entry.id   AF-A0A530RHP7-F1
#
_cell.length_a   1.000
_cell.length_b   1.000
_cell.length_c   1.000
_cell.angle_alpha   90.00
_cell.angle_beta   90.00
_cell.angle_gamma   90.00
#
_symmetry.space_group_name_H-M   'P 1'
#
loop_
_entity.id
_entity.type
_entity.pdbx_description
1 polymer ?
#
loop_
_entity_poly.entity_id
_entity_poly.type
_entity_poly.pdbx_seq_one_letter_code
_entity_poly.pdbx_strand_id
1 'polypeptide(L)'
;MTDPRETVHLLHVLGYLYGCHGQAKRGAAYLLIAAQLSPGNAGVLRTLAHLLILDGEADKALATIARLETLEGMDHPTLALLKS
;
A
#
# COMPACT_ATOMS: atom_id res chain seq x y z
N MET A 1 -12.45 -16.82 16.04
CA MET A 1 -12.48 -15.41 15.58
C MET A 1 -11.07 -15.07 15.15
N THR A 2 -10.85 -14.76 13.88
CA THR A 2 -9.53 -14.41 13.34
C THR A 2 -9.10 -13.05 13.87
N ASP A 3 -7.86 -12.91 14.33
CA ASP A 3 -7.32 -11.62 14.78
C ASP A 3 -7.36 -10.61 13.61
N PRO A 4 -7.89 -9.40 13.79
CA PRO A 4 -7.84 -8.34 12.78
C PRO A 4 -6.44 -8.10 12.21
N ARG A 5 -5.37 -8.29 13.00
CA ARG A 5 -3.97 -8.15 12.57
C ARG A 5 -3.58 -9.23 11.57
N GLU A 6 -3.98 -10.48 11.80
CA GLU A 6 -3.77 -11.60 10.88
C GLU A 6 -4.50 -11.37 9.55
N THR A 7 -5.71 -10.80 9.62
CA THR A 7 -6.48 -10.45 8.41
C THR A 7 -5.77 -9.37 7.59
N VAL A 8 -5.29 -8.31 8.24
CA VAL A 8 -4.51 -7.24 7.59
C VAL A 8 -3.23 -7.80 6.97
N HIS A 9 -2.53 -8.68 7.69
CA HIS A 9 -1.30 -9.31 7.19
C HIS A 9 -1.56 -10.18 5.96
N LEU A 10 -2.58 -11.03 5.99
CA LEU A 10 -2.96 -11.86 4.85
C LEU A 10 -3.34 -11.03 3.62
N LEU A 11 -4.13 -9.97 3.81
CA LEU A 11 -4.51 -9.05 2.73
C LEU A 11 -3.28 -8.33 2.14
N HIS A 12 -2.32 -7.95 2.99
CA HIS A 12 -1.07 -7.35 2.53
C HIS A 12 -0.27 -8.32 1.66
N VAL A 13 -0.07 -9.56 2.13
CA VAL A 13 0.67 -10.59 1.39
C VAL A 13 -0.01 -10.92 0.05
N LEU A 14 -1.33 -11.08 0.03
CA LEU A 14 -2.09 -11.30 -1.20
C LEU A 14 -1.95 -10.12 -2.17
N GLY A 15 -2.06 -8.90 -1.64
CA GLY A 15 -1.87 -7.67 -2.41
C GLY A 15 -0.51 -7.62 -3.11
N TYR A 16 0.55 -7.87 -2.34
CA TYR A 16 1.92 -7.94 -2.84
C TYR A 16 2.09 -9.04 -3.91
N LEU A 17 1.62 -10.26 -3.63
CA LEU A 17 1.76 -11.39 -4.54
C LEU A 17 1.07 -11.12 -5.88
N TYR A 18 -0.16 -10.63 -5.88
CA TYR A 18 -0.85 -10.28 -7.12
C TYR A 18 -0.15 -9.15 -7.88
N GLY A 19 0.41 -8.15 -7.17
CA GLY A 19 1.23 -7.10 -7.77
C GLY A 19 2.46 -7.64 -8.50
N CYS A 20 3.23 -8.52 -7.85
CA CYS A 20 4.42 -9.14 -8.44
C CYS A 20 4.13 -9.97 -9.70
N HIS A 21 2.89 -10.47 -9.85
CA HIS A 21 2.46 -11.26 -11.00
C HIS A 21 1.66 -10.46 -12.03
N GLY A 22 1.84 -9.14 -12.07
CA GLY A 22 1.23 -8.27 -13.09
C GLY A 22 -0.26 -8.00 -12.89
N GLN A 23 -0.85 -8.45 -11.78
CA GLN A 23 -2.25 -8.22 -11.44
C GLN A 23 -2.37 -7.01 -10.50
N ALA A 24 -1.81 -5.87 -10.89
CA ALA A 24 -1.71 -4.67 -10.06
C ALA A 24 -3.07 -4.19 -9.51
N LYS A 25 -4.11 -4.10 -10.35
CA LYS A 25 -5.48 -3.75 -9.91
C LYS A 25 -6.03 -4.68 -8.84
N ARG A 26 -5.82 -5.99 -9.01
CA ARG A 26 -6.28 -7.00 -8.06
C ARG A 26 -5.51 -6.89 -6.75
N GLY A 27 -4.19 -6.71 -6.83
CA GLY A 27 -3.35 -6.48 -5.65
C GLY A 27 -3.76 -5.22 -4.88
N ALA A 28 -4.01 -4.12 -5.60
CA ALA A 28 -4.46 -2.86 -5.02
C ALA A 28 -5.80 -3.00 -4.28
N ALA A 29 -6.74 -3.81 -4.79
CA ALA A 29 -8.01 -4.06 -4.11
C ALA A 29 -7.82 -4.68 -2.71
N TYR A 30 -6.94 -5.69 -2.56
CA TYR A 30 -6.65 -6.28 -1.26
C TYR A 30 -5.95 -5.29 -0.32
N LEU A 31 -5.05 -4.47 -0.85
CA LEU A 31 -4.32 -3.46 -0.07
C LEU A 31 -5.22 -2.31 0.38
N LEU A 32 -6.21 -1.93 -0.41
CA LEU A 32 -7.23 -0.95 0.00
C LEU A 32 -8.05 -1.45 1.19
N ILE A 33 -8.44 -2.73 1.18
CA ILE A 33 -9.14 -3.34 2.32
C ILE A 33 -8.21 -3.36 3.54
N ALA A 34 -6.95 -3.78 3.37
CA ALA A 34 -5.96 -3.77 4.46
C ALA A 34 -5.73 -2.37 5.04
N ALA A 35 -5.69 -1.33 4.20
CA ALA A 35 -5.51 0.06 4.61
C ALA A 35 -6.76 0.65 5.30
N GLN A 36 -7.96 0.15 4.98
CA GLN A 36 -9.18 0.49 5.71
C GLN A 36 -9.18 -0.13 7.11
N LEU A 37 -8.72 -1.38 7.23
CA LEU A 37 -8.65 -2.11 8.50
C LEU A 37 -7.49 -1.63 9.40
N SER A 38 -6.38 -1.21 8.81
CA SER A 38 -5.22 -0.66 9.53
C SER A 38 -4.72 0.65 8.91
N PRO A 39 -5.42 1.77 9.17
CA PRO A 39 -5.12 3.09 8.62
C PRO A 39 -3.69 3.60 8.79
N GLY A 40 -2.99 3.17 9.84
CA GLY A 40 -1.63 3.60 10.20
C GLY A 40 -0.54 2.61 9.81
N ASN A 41 -0.86 1.53 9.07
CA ASN A 41 0.13 0.55 8.66
C ASN A 41 0.91 1.04 7.44
N ALA A 42 2.07 1.63 7.69
CA ALA A 42 2.94 2.16 6.64
C ALA A 42 3.43 1.08 5.66
N GLY A 43 3.59 -0.18 6.11
CA GLY A 43 3.93 -1.30 5.22
C GLY A 43 2.88 -1.53 4.14
N VAL A 44 1.60 -1.56 4.54
CA VAL A 44 0.46 -1.71 3.62
C VAL A 44 0.38 -0.52 2.65
N LEU A 45 0.49 0.70 3.18
CA LEU A 45 0.39 1.91 2.37
C LEU A 45 1.56 2.02 1.36
N ARG A 46 2.78 1.60 1.72
CA ARG A 46 3.92 1.57 0.79
C ARG A 46 3.69 0.60 -0.36
N THR A 47 3.21 -0.60 -0.05
CA THR A 47 2.89 -1.58 -1.10
C THR A 47 1.74 -1.07 -1.96
N LEU A 48 0.72 -0.43 -1.39
CA LEU A 48 -0.38 0.17 -2.15
C LEU A 48 0.12 1.28 -3.09
N ALA A 49 0.94 2.21 -2.60
CA ALA A 49 1.50 3.28 -3.41
C ALA A 49 2.30 2.72 -4.60
N HIS A 50 3.15 1.71 -4.35
CA HIS A 50 3.92 1.06 -5.41
C HIS A 50 3.02 0.39 -6.47
N LEU A 51 1.97 -0.34 -6.07
CA LEU A 51 1.06 -0.95 -7.04
C LEU A 51 0.27 0.08 -7.84
N LEU A 52 -0.13 1.19 -7.22
CA LEU A 52 -0.82 2.28 -7.92
C LEU A 52 0.08 2.96 -8.96
N ILE A 53 1.38 3.12 -8.67
CA ILE A 53 2.36 3.60 -9.64
C ILE A 53 2.46 2.63 -10.82
N LEU A 54 2.60 1.32 -10.56
CA LEU A 54 2.68 0.30 -11.61
C LEU A 54 1.41 0.22 -12.47
N ASP A 55 0.24 0.50 -11.89
CA ASP A 55 -1.04 0.50 -12.62
C ASP A 55 -1.32 1.83 -13.35
N GLY A 56 -0.47 2.85 -13.20
CA GLY A 56 -0.64 4.18 -13.81
C GLY A 56 -1.67 5.07 -13.10
N GLU A 57 -2.09 4.71 -11.89
CA GLU A 57 -3.08 5.41 -11.08
C GLU A 57 -2.42 6.54 -10.26
N ALA A 58 -1.84 7.51 -10.96
CA ALA A 58 -0.97 8.55 -10.39
C ALA A 58 -1.60 9.35 -9.23
N ASP A 59 -2.85 9.81 -9.39
CA ASP A 59 -3.53 10.59 -8.35
C ASP A 59 -3.71 9.81 -7.05
N LYS A 60 -4.07 8.53 -7.16
CA LYS A 60 -4.24 7.64 -6.01
C LYS A 60 -2.89 7.32 -5.37
N ALA A 61 -1.83 7.15 -6.18
CA ALA A 61 -0.49 6.95 -5.68
C ALA A 61 -0.02 8.16 -4.86
N LEU A 62 -0.17 9.38 -5.38
CA LEU A 62 0.18 10.62 -4.69
C LEU A 62 -0.60 10.78 -3.38
N ALA A 63 -1.92 10.53 -3.40
CA ALA A 63 -2.72 10.57 -2.18
C ALA A 63 -2.25 9.56 -1.12
N THR A 64 -1.83 8.37 -1.54
CA THR A 64 -1.31 7.32 -0.65
C THR A 64 0.06 7.70 -0.09
N ILE A 65 0.93 8.30 -0.90
CA ILE A 65 2.26 8.80 -0.49
C ILE A 65 2.12 9.96 0.50
N ALA A 66 1.22 10.91 0.25
CA ALA A 66 0.95 12.01 1.18
C ALA A 66 0.51 11.48 2.55
N ARG A 67 -0.32 10.44 2.58
CA ARG A 67 -0.70 9.77 3.82
C ARG A 67 0.48 9.09 4.51
N LEU A 68 1.37 8.44 3.77
CA LEU A 68 2.60 7.86 4.34
C LEU A 68 3.50 8.93 4.97
N GLU A 69 3.64 10.09 4.34
CA GLU A 69 4.43 11.21 4.88
C GLU A 69 3.91 11.67 6.23
N THR A 70 2.58 11.72 6.41
CA THR A 70 1.99 12.05 7.71
C THR A 70 2.29 11.03 8.80
N LEU A 71 2.65 9.78 8.44
CA LEU A 71 2.90 8.68 9.37
C LEU A 71 4.39 8.47 9.67
N GLU A 72 5.24 8.47 8.64
CA GLU A 72 6.68 8.15 8.77
C GLU A 72 7.58 9.40 8.81
N GLY A 73 7.03 10.59 8.52
CA GLY A 73 7.81 11.81 8.32
C GLY A 73 8.36 11.94 6.91
N MET A 74 8.54 13.18 6.44
CA MET A 74 8.91 13.50 5.05
C MET A 74 10.29 12.96 4.64
N ASP A 75 11.20 12.77 5.59
CA ASP A 75 12.59 12.38 5.32
C ASP A 75 12.80 10.86 5.22
N HIS A 76 11.72 10.07 5.21
CA HIS A 76 11.85 8.61 5.14
C HIS A 76 12.39 8.19 3.75
N PRO A 77 13.52 7.44 3.68
CA PRO A 77 14.23 7.17 2.42
C PRO A 77 13.37 6.42 1.40
N THR A 78 12.43 5.60 1.85
CA THR A 78 11.51 4.88 0.97
C THR A 78 10.51 5.79 0.26
N LEU A 79 10.17 6.96 0.82
CA LEU A 79 9.26 7.92 0.17
C LEU A 79 9.94 8.65 -0.97
N ALA A 80 11.25 8.93 -0.85
CA ALA A 80 12.04 9.50 -1.94
C ALA A 80 12.03 8.58 -3.17
N LEU A 81 12.13 7.26 -2.98
CA LEU A 81 12.11 6.27 -4.06
C LEU A 81 10.75 6.14 -4.76
N LEU A 82 9.65 6.42 -4.06
CA LEU A 82 8.30 6.37 -4.66
C LEU A 82 7.97 7.60 -5.51
N LYS A 83 8.76 8.68 -5.38
CA LYS A 83 8.54 9.95 -6.07
C LYS A 83 9.50 10.21 -7.25
N SER A 84 10.60 9.45 -7.35
CA SER A 84 11.61 9.56 -8.41
C SER A 84 11.12 8.95 -9.72
#